data_AF-A0A5C4WXQ3-F1
#
_entry.id   AF-A0A5C4WXQ3-F1
#
_cell.length_a   1.000
_cell.length_b   1.000
_cell.length_c   1.000
_cell.angle_alpha   90.00
_cell.angle_beta   90.00
_cell.angle_gamma   90.00
#
_symmetry.space_group_name_H-M   'P 1'
#
loop_
_entity.id
_entity.type
_entity.pdbx_description
1 polymer ?
#
loop_
_entity_poly.entity_id
_entity_poly.type
_entity_poly.pdbx_seq_one_letter_code
_entity_poly.pdbx_strand_id
1 'polypeptide(L)'
;METKTIDVLKAELARDGEVAIGFNRAKQFLRNPVGFLGLRRTGHPAPQVIVNGFGLWAAVDGFPEGGVPWARILEVHITKVNVSSYIDVSIRTPDTPDRRRTLRMPHMLEVDPETLAKWIVMELMVRGNPI
;
A
#
# COMPACT_ATOMS: atom_id res chain seq x y z
N MET A 1 -20.41 -1.99 -0.30
CA MET A 1 -19.01 -2.00 0.17
C MET A 1 -18.63 -0.55 0.28
N GLU A 2 -18.44 -0.06 1.50
CA GLU A 2 -18.09 1.35 1.72
C GLU A 2 -16.62 1.50 1.34
N THR A 3 -16.35 2.17 0.22
CA THR A 3 -14.98 2.42 -0.23
C THR A 3 -14.37 3.44 0.71
N LYS A 4 -13.27 3.11 1.39
CA LYS A 4 -12.54 4.08 2.24
C LYS A 4 -12.19 5.31 1.39
N THR A 5 -12.66 6.48 1.81
CA THR A 5 -12.35 7.75 1.17
C THR A 5 -11.00 8.29 1.65
N ILE A 6 -10.43 9.25 0.92
CA ILE A 6 -9.16 9.89 1.32
C ILE A 6 -9.29 10.54 2.72
N ASP A 7 -10.44 11.14 3.03
CA ASP A 7 -10.64 11.80 4.33
C ASP A 7 -10.63 10.80 5.49
N VAL A 8 -11.20 9.60 5.27
CA VAL A 8 -11.13 8.50 6.25
C VAL A 8 -9.69 8.05 6.47
N LEU A 9 -8.92 7.87 5.39
CA LEU A 9 -7.51 7.45 5.48
C LEU A 9 -6.66 8.50 6.21
N LYS A 10 -6.87 9.78 5.94
CA LYS A 10 -6.20 10.87 6.65
C LYS A 10 -6.57 10.92 8.13
N ALA A 11 -7.85 10.72 8.45
CA ALA A 11 -8.32 10.68 9.84
C ALA A 11 -7.75 9.48 10.60
N GLU A 12 -7.68 8.30 9.97
CA GLU A 12 -7.01 7.11 10.51
C GLU A 12 -5.53 7.40 10.78
N LEU A 13 -4.80 7.96 9.79
CA LEU A 13 -3.39 8.31 9.95
C LEU A 13 -3.17 9.31 11.10
N ALA A 14 -4.02 10.33 11.23
CA ALA A 14 -3.92 11.32 12.28
C ALA A 14 -4.21 10.76 13.68
N ARG A 15 -5.10 9.76 13.77
CA ARG A 15 -5.50 9.13 15.03
C ARG A 15 -4.48 8.09 15.50
N ASP A 16 -4.09 7.20 14.59
CA ASP A 16 -3.40 5.96 14.93
C ASP A 16 -1.90 6.01 14.55
N GLY A 17 -1.47 7.06 13.84
CA GLY A 17 -0.08 7.23 13.38
C GLY A 17 0.29 6.37 12.16
N GLU A 18 -0.56 5.40 11.82
CA GLU A 18 -0.44 4.55 10.64
C GLU A 18 -1.82 4.12 10.12
N VAL A 19 -1.86 3.73 8.85
CA VAL A 19 -3.01 3.14 8.19
C VAL A 19 -2.61 1.78 7.64
N ALA A 20 -3.18 0.73 8.25
CA ALA A 20 -3.00 -0.65 7.87
C ALA A 20 -4.09 -1.08 6.89
N ILE A 21 -3.71 -1.47 5.67
CA ILE A 21 -4.64 -1.80 4.57
C ILE A 21 -4.53 -3.29 4.25
N GLY A 22 -5.65 -4.01 4.39
CA GLY A 22 -5.76 -5.42 4.04
C GLY A 22 -6.15 -5.68 2.58
N PHE A 23 -6.21 -6.97 2.20
CA PHE A 23 -6.90 -7.37 0.97
C PHE A 23 -8.40 -7.13 1.09
N ASN A 24 -9.08 -6.93 -0.05
CA ASN A 24 -10.53 -6.97 -0.07
C ASN A 24 -11.06 -8.38 0.28
N ARG A 25 -12.34 -8.44 0.64
CA ARG A 25 -12.99 -9.68 1.08
C ARG A 25 -12.84 -10.82 0.07
N ALA A 26 -12.99 -10.53 -1.22
CA ALA A 26 -12.91 -11.54 -2.28
C ALA A 26 -11.53 -12.21 -2.35
N LYS A 27 -10.45 -11.43 -2.23
CA LYS A 27 -9.08 -11.95 -2.26
C LYS A 27 -8.66 -12.59 -0.94
N GLN A 28 -9.20 -12.15 0.19
CA GLN A 28 -9.02 -12.81 1.47
C GLN A 28 -9.53 -14.27 1.44
N PHE A 29 -10.69 -14.52 0.83
CA PHE A 29 -11.22 -15.88 0.67
C PHE A 29 -10.32 -16.79 -0.18
N LEU A 30 -9.77 -16.28 -1.29
CA LEU A 30 -8.88 -17.06 -2.16
C LEU A 30 -7.54 -17.42 -1.49
N ARG A 31 -7.01 -16.54 -0.63
CA ARG A 31 -5.73 -16.79 0.07
C ARG A 31 -5.86 -17.56 1.37
N ASN A 32 -7.08 -17.81 1.85
CA ASN A 32 -7.31 -18.59 3.07
C ASN A 32 -8.18 -19.84 2.80
N PRO A 33 -7.65 -20.85 2.09
CA PRO A 33 -8.37 -22.11 1.84
C PRO A 33 -8.67 -22.89 3.13
N VAL A 34 -7.95 -22.60 4.22
CA VAL A 34 -8.12 -23.24 5.54
C VAL A 34 -9.39 -22.74 6.27
N GLY A 35 -10.00 -21.64 5.81
CA GLY A 35 -11.28 -21.16 6.33
C GLY A 35 -12.48 -22.07 6.00
N PHE A 36 -12.32 -23.03 5.09
CA PHE A 36 -13.37 -23.97 4.70
C PHE A 36 -13.42 -25.21 5.62
N LEU A 37 -12.36 -25.50 6.39
CA LEU A 37 -12.25 -26.66 7.28
C LEU A 37 -11.76 -26.23 8.68
N GLY A 38 -12.67 -25.66 9.46
CA GLY A 38 -12.76 -26.01 10.89
C GLY A 38 -11.88 -25.31 11.93
N LEU A 39 -10.99 -24.36 11.62
CA LEU A 39 -10.24 -23.62 12.66
C LEU A 39 -10.19 -22.11 12.37
N ARG A 40 -11.18 -21.38 12.91
CA ARG A 40 -11.15 -19.91 12.99
C ARG A 40 -9.99 -19.47 13.89
N ARG A 41 -8.82 -19.16 13.33
CA ARG A 41 -7.97 -18.12 13.94
C ARG A 41 -8.65 -16.79 13.68
N THR A 42 -9.23 -16.20 14.71
CA THR A 42 -9.82 -14.85 14.73
C THR A 42 -8.74 -13.75 14.68
N GLY A 43 -7.66 -13.98 13.92
CA GLY A 43 -6.65 -12.97 13.67
C GLY A 43 -7.15 -12.00 12.61
N HIS A 44 -6.99 -10.71 12.83
CA HIS A 44 -7.17 -9.75 11.75
C HIS A 44 -6.20 -10.13 10.62
N PRO A 45 -6.64 -10.12 9.35
CA PRO A 45 -5.76 -10.42 8.24
C PRO A 45 -4.55 -9.48 8.30
N ALA A 46 -3.34 -10.05 8.15
CA ALA A 46 -2.12 -9.27 8.18
C ALA A 46 -2.19 -8.14 7.14
N PRO A 47 -1.76 -6.90 7.48
CA PRO A 47 -1.79 -5.80 6.54
C PRO A 47 -0.95 -6.13 5.32
N GLN A 48 -1.43 -5.69 4.16
CA GLN A 48 -0.74 -5.85 2.88
C GLN A 48 -0.01 -4.57 2.49
N VAL A 49 -0.49 -3.44 2.99
CA VAL A 49 0.12 -2.12 2.84
C VAL A 49 0.01 -1.41 4.18
N ILE A 50 1.06 -0.71 4.58
CA ILE A 50 1.04 0.21 5.71
C ILE A 50 1.53 1.56 5.21
N VAL A 51 0.76 2.61 5.49
CA VAL A 51 1.13 4.00 5.21
C VAL A 51 1.22 4.72 6.55
N ASN A 52 2.35 5.37 6.84
CA ASN A 52 2.53 6.09 8.10
C ASN A 52 3.30 7.40 7.89
N GLY A 53 3.56 8.12 8.99
CA GLY A 53 4.28 9.40 8.94
C GLY A 53 5.71 9.31 8.38
N PHE A 54 6.33 8.13 8.40
CA PHE A 54 7.70 7.90 7.92
C PHE A 54 7.76 7.47 6.45
N GLY A 55 6.80 6.67 5.99
CA GLY A 55 6.82 6.16 4.64
C GLY A 55 5.72 5.15 4.31
N LEU A 56 6.06 4.26 3.39
CA LEU A 56 5.19 3.25 2.82
C LEU A 56 5.83 1.86 3.02
N TRP A 57 5.05 0.87 3.40
CA TRP A 57 5.45 -0.54 3.38
C TRP A 57 4.42 -1.37 2.62
N ALA A 58 4.85 -2.46 2.00
CA ALA A 58 3.96 -3.41 1.33
C ALA A 58 4.47 -4.86 1.42
N ALA A 59 3.53 -5.79 1.60
CA ALA A 59 3.77 -7.23 1.70
C ALA A 59 3.98 -7.88 0.32
N VAL A 60 5.00 -7.46 -0.42
CA VAL A 60 5.34 -7.96 -1.76
C VAL A 60 6.83 -8.13 -1.91
N ASP A 61 7.23 -9.11 -2.71
CA ASP A 61 8.64 -9.36 -3.00
C ASP A 61 9.29 -8.11 -3.62
N GLY A 62 10.42 -7.71 -3.03
CA GLY A 62 11.19 -6.56 -3.46
C GLY A 62 10.87 -5.25 -2.75
N PHE A 63 9.77 -5.15 -2.00
CA PHE A 63 9.60 -4.07 -1.03
C PHE A 63 10.56 -4.27 0.15
N PRO A 64 11.27 -3.24 0.63
CA PRO A 64 12.14 -3.37 1.81
C PRO A 64 11.33 -3.76 3.05
N GLU A 65 11.88 -4.64 3.89
CA GLU A 65 11.19 -5.14 5.10
C GLU A 65 10.80 -4.01 6.06
N GLY A 66 11.66 -3.00 6.23
CA GLY A 66 11.39 -1.81 7.05
C GLY A 66 10.57 -0.70 6.35
N GLY A 67 10.10 -0.96 5.12
CA GLY A 67 9.40 0.02 4.31
C GLY A 67 10.33 0.98 3.55
N VAL A 68 9.72 1.84 2.75
CA VAL A 68 10.36 2.89 1.96
C VAL A 68 10.02 4.24 2.60
N PRO A 69 11.02 4.99 3.10
CA PRO A 69 10.81 6.34 3.62
C PRO A 69 10.31 7.29 2.54
N TRP A 70 9.50 8.30 2.91
CA TRP A 70 9.00 9.32 1.97
C TRP A 70 10.12 10.00 1.16
N ALA A 71 11.25 10.30 1.81
CA ALA A 71 12.42 10.92 1.17
C ALA A 71 13.07 10.07 0.05
N ARG A 72 12.74 8.78 -0.03
CA ARG A 72 13.25 7.86 -1.05
C ARG A 72 12.24 7.56 -2.15
N ILE A 73 10.98 7.94 -1.97
CA ILE A 73 9.95 7.77 -3.00
C ILE A 73 10.06 8.93 -3.98
N LEU A 74 10.15 8.60 -5.26
CA LEU A 74 10.29 9.56 -6.35
C LEU A 74 8.93 9.88 -6.96
N GLU A 75 8.21 8.83 -7.32
CA GLU A 75 6.97 8.93 -8.11
C GLU A 75 6.06 7.75 -7.76
N VAL A 76 4.75 7.98 -7.91
CA VAL A 76 3.70 6.97 -7.74
C VAL A 76 2.82 7.00 -8.98
N HIS A 77 2.67 5.84 -9.62
CA HIS A 77 1.93 5.69 -10.88
C HIS A 77 0.80 4.69 -10.74
N ILE A 78 -0.33 4.97 -11.39
CA ILE A 78 -1.38 3.98 -11.60
C ILE A 78 -1.15 3.34 -12.96
N THR A 79 -0.90 2.03 -12.97
CA THR A 79 -0.75 1.25 -14.20
C THR A 79 -2.00 0.38 -14.38
N LYS A 80 -2.72 0.56 -15.49
CA LYS A 80 -3.86 -0.29 -15.84
C LYS A 80 -3.41 -1.43 -16.76
N VAL A 81 -3.64 -2.66 -16.33
CA VAL A 81 -3.39 -3.87 -17.12
C VAL A 81 -4.70 -4.64 -17.22
N ASN A 82 -5.27 -4.70 -18.43
CA ASN A 82 -6.62 -5.21 -18.68
C ASN A 82 -7.66 -4.53 -17.79
N VAL A 83 -8.39 -5.31 -16.99
CA VAL A 83 -9.42 -4.83 -16.05
C VAL A 83 -8.90 -4.52 -14.65
N SER A 84 -7.58 -4.59 -14.42
CA SER A 84 -6.96 -4.39 -13.11
C SER A 84 -6.08 -3.14 -13.07
N SER A 85 -6.22 -2.35 -12.02
CA SER A 85 -5.34 -1.23 -11.70
C SER A 85 -4.28 -1.64 -10.68
N TYR A 86 -3.03 -1.27 -10.94
CA TYR A 86 -1.88 -1.48 -10.08
C TYR A 86 -1.29 -0.14 -9.68
N ILE A 87 -0.68 -0.09 -8.49
CA ILE A 87 0.09 1.06 -8.03
C ILE A 87 1.56 0.69 -8.12
N ASP A 88 2.32 1.45 -8.90
CA ASP A 88 3.76 1.29 -9.07
C ASP A 88 4.45 2.47 -8.36
N VAL A 89 5.33 2.15 -7.41
CA VAL A 89 6.07 3.11 -6.60
C VAL A 89 7.52 3.10 -7.03
N SER A 90 8.00 4.24 -7.50
CA SER A 90 9.39 4.40 -7.91
C SER A 90 10.21 4.97 -6.77
N ILE A 91 11.34 4.32 -6.48
CA ILE A 91 12.17 4.62 -5.32
C ILE A 91 13.64 4.81 -5.72
N ARG A 92 14.37 5.61 -4.94
CA ARG A 92 15.83 5.63 -4.97
C ARG A 92 16.38 4.38 -4.29
N THR A 93 17.34 3.74 -4.95
CA THR A 93 18.11 2.65 -4.35
C THR A 93 19.00 3.23 -3.23
N PRO A 94 19.10 2.62 -2.04
CA PRO A 94 19.86 3.19 -0.93
C PRO A 94 21.33 3.42 -1.30
N ASP A 95 21.94 2.45 -1.98
CA ASP A 95 23.38 2.42 -2.23
C ASP A 95 23.80 3.14 -3.52
N THR A 96 22.83 3.41 -4.40
CA THR A 96 23.06 4.07 -5.70
C THR A 96 21.94 5.05 -5.97
N PRO A 97 22.04 6.31 -5.50
CA PRO A 97 20.95 7.28 -5.55
C PRO A 97 20.51 7.64 -6.98
N ASP A 98 21.39 7.50 -7.97
CA ASP A 98 21.08 7.69 -9.40
C ASP A 98 20.25 6.52 -9.98
N ARG A 99 20.21 5.38 -9.30
CA ARG A 99 19.49 4.19 -9.76
C ARG A 99 18.09 4.16 -9.18
N ARG A 100 17.11 4.32 -10.07
CA ARG A 100 15.68 4.15 -9.79
C ARG A 100 15.30 2.67 -9.80
N ARG A 101 14.43 2.27 -8.87
CA ARG A 101 13.75 0.96 -8.86
C ARG A 101 12.24 1.18 -8.76
N THR A 102 11.46 0.44 -9.54
CA THR A 102 9.99 0.45 -9.47
C THR A 102 9.50 -0.78 -8.72
N LEU A 103 8.62 -0.57 -7.74
CA LEU A 103 8.01 -1.59 -6.90
C LEU A 103 6.50 -1.59 -7.12
N ARG A 104 5.92 -2.76 -7.40
CA ARG A 104 4.48 -2.89 -7.62
C ARG A 104 3.77 -3.30 -6.33
N MET A 105 2.80 -2.50 -5.90
CA MET A 105 2.01 -2.78 -4.71
C MET A 105 1.05 -3.96 -4.91
N PRO A 106 0.62 -4.62 -3.82
CA PRO A 106 -0.40 -5.66 -3.89
C PRO A 106 -1.70 -5.11 -4.50
N HIS A 107 -2.31 -5.88 -5.41
CA HIS A 107 -3.61 -5.56 -6.01
C HIS A 107 -4.78 -6.05 -5.13
N MET A 108 -6.01 -5.61 -5.44
CA MET A 108 -7.25 -6.01 -4.74
C MET A 108 -7.18 -5.74 -3.22
N LEU A 109 -6.74 -4.54 -2.87
CA LEU A 109 -6.80 -4.03 -1.51
C LEU A 109 -8.24 -3.63 -1.14
N GLU A 110 -8.51 -3.44 0.15
CA GLU A 110 -9.78 -2.91 0.63
C GLU A 110 -10.04 -1.45 0.18
N VAL A 111 -8.97 -0.73 -0.17
CA VAL A 111 -9.02 0.62 -0.75
C VAL A 111 -8.90 0.50 -2.27
N ASP A 112 -9.70 1.28 -2.98
CA ASP A 112 -9.59 1.40 -4.43
C ASP A 112 -8.17 1.89 -4.83
N PRO A 113 -7.50 1.27 -5.84
CA PRO A 113 -6.15 1.64 -6.21
C PRO A 113 -5.97 3.10 -6.63
N GLU A 114 -6.98 3.72 -7.25
CA GLU A 114 -6.90 5.12 -7.65
C GLU A 114 -7.00 6.04 -6.44
N THR A 115 -7.89 5.72 -5.50
CA THR A 115 -8.02 6.43 -4.23
C THR A 115 -6.75 6.34 -3.40
N LEU A 116 -6.17 5.14 -3.27
CA LEU A 116 -4.93 4.92 -2.54
C LEU A 116 -3.75 5.64 -3.20
N ALA A 117 -3.59 5.55 -4.52
CA ALA A 117 -2.51 6.25 -5.22
C ALA A 117 -2.62 7.77 -5.07
N LYS A 118 -3.82 8.34 -5.23
CA LYS A 118 -4.06 9.78 -5.00
C LYS A 118 -3.65 10.19 -3.60
N TRP A 119 -4.06 9.43 -2.58
CA TRP A 119 -3.69 9.73 -1.20
C TRP A 119 -2.18 9.64 -0.94
N ILE A 120 -1.51 8.58 -1.42
CA ILE A 120 -0.05 8.44 -1.28
C ILE A 120 0.66 9.61 -1.96
N VAL A 121 0.20 10.07 -3.13
CA VAL A 121 0.77 11.26 -3.79
C VAL A 121 0.58 12.51 -2.93
N MET A 122 -0.57 12.69 -2.28
CA MET A 122 -0.77 13.81 -1.35
C MET A 122 0.21 13.76 -0.17
N GLU A 123 0.41 12.60 0.45
CA GLU A 123 1.40 12.44 1.53
C GLU A 123 2.83 12.68 1.02
N LEU A 124 3.14 12.21 -0.19
CA LEU A 124 4.44 12.41 -0.83
C LEU A 124 4.75 13.89 -1.06
N MET A 125 3.77 14.69 -1.47
CA MET A 125 3.92 16.14 -1.65
C MET A 125 4.13 16.89 -0.33
N VAL A 126 3.68 16.33 0.79
CA VAL A 126 3.82 16.94 2.12
C VAL A 126 5.12 16.50 2.81
N ARG A 127 5.51 15.23 2.66
CA ARG A 127 6.56 14.58 3.48
C ARG A 127 7.79 14.14 2.69
N GLY A 128 7.68 14.07 1.36
CA GLY A 128 8.72 13.56 0.47
C GLY A 128 9.49 14.66 -0.25
N ASN A 129 10.25 14.22 -1.25
CA ASN A 129 10.95 15.09 -2.19
C ASN A 129 10.78 14.53 -3.62
N PRO A 130 9.55 14.60 -4.18
CA PRO A 130 9.24 14.04 -5.49
C PRO A 130 9.98 14.79 -6.61
N ILE A 131 10.17 14.13 -7.76
CA ILE A 131 10.76 14.71 -8.97
C ILE A 131 9.65 15.23 -9.89
#